data_AF-A0A948W435-F1
#
_entry.id   AF-A0A948W435-F1
#
_cell.length_a   1.000
_cell.length_b   1.000
_cell.length_c   1.000
_cell.angle_alpha   90.00
_cell.angle_beta   90.00
_cell.angle_gamma   90.00
#
_symmetry.space_group_name_H-M   'P 1'
#
loop_
_entity.id
_entity.type
_entity.pdbx_description
1 polymer ?
#
loop_
_entity_poly.entity_id
_entity_poly.type
_entity_poly.pdbx_seq_one_letter_code
_entity_poly.pdbx_strand_id
1 'polypeptide(L)'
;MVVPAHPKIYHIVHVDRLPSIVADKFLWCDAEADSQRLHGTTIGMDRIKRRRLTELRLTSHPDLFVGACVPFYWCPRSIMLYMIHCANDPELAFHGGQEPIVHLEADFRQTVSWAEAHSLRWAFTLSNAGAYGVFSHGVQSQVREALGPATHKPPVLILPEWYY
;
A
#
# COMPACT_ATOMS: atom_id res chain seq x y z
N MET A 1 -15.69 15.03 14.71
CA MET A 1 -15.62 14.91 13.25
C MET A 1 -16.82 14.12 12.76
N VAL A 2 -17.30 14.36 11.54
CA VAL A 2 -18.32 13.53 10.88
C VAL A 2 -17.62 12.40 10.13
N VAL A 3 -18.10 11.16 10.25
CA VAL A 3 -17.57 10.03 9.46
C VAL A 3 -18.06 10.18 8.01
N PRO A 4 -17.18 10.12 6.99
CA PRO A 4 -17.61 10.19 5.59
C PRO A 4 -18.63 9.13 5.22
N ALA A 5 -19.56 9.48 4.32
CA ALA A 5 -20.49 8.52 3.73
C ALA A 5 -19.74 7.40 2.98
N HIS A 6 -18.64 7.76 2.32
CA HIS A 6 -17.74 6.87 1.60
C HIS A 6 -16.31 7.04 2.14
N PRO A 7 -15.96 6.39 3.27
CA PRO A 7 -14.59 6.41 3.80
C PRO A 7 -13.65 5.78 2.78
N LYS A 8 -12.49 6.39 2.58
CA LYS A 8 -11.48 5.93 1.63
C LYS A 8 -10.32 5.27 2.35
N ILE A 9 -9.75 4.26 1.70
CA ILE A 9 -8.53 3.57 2.13
C ILE A 9 -7.51 3.57 1.00
N TYR A 10 -6.24 3.65 1.36
CA TYR A 10 -5.14 3.92 0.44
C TYR A 10 -4.00 2.92 0.65
N HIS A 11 -3.52 2.29 -0.43
CA HIS A 11 -2.30 1.50 -0.44
C HIS A 11 -1.25 2.21 -1.31
N ILE A 12 0.05 2.08 -0.99
CA ILE A 12 1.14 2.68 -1.76
C ILE A 12 2.07 1.62 -2.34
N VAL A 13 2.39 1.75 -3.63
CA VAL A 13 3.29 0.87 -4.37
C VAL A 13 4.23 1.70 -5.24
N HIS A 14 5.42 1.17 -5.53
CA HIS A 14 6.22 1.72 -6.61
C HIS A 14 5.59 1.36 -7.96
N VAL A 15 5.67 2.27 -8.93
CA VAL A 15 4.93 2.21 -10.20
C VAL A 15 5.32 1.03 -11.10
N ASP A 16 6.56 0.53 -10.98
CA ASP A 16 7.02 -0.70 -11.64
C ASP A 16 6.28 -1.98 -11.20
N ARG A 17 5.52 -1.95 -10.09
CA ARG A 17 4.63 -3.04 -9.67
C ARG A 17 3.25 -2.99 -10.33
N LEU A 18 2.84 -1.88 -10.96
CA LEU A 18 1.52 -1.82 -11.60
C LEU A 18 1.32 -2.87 -12.71
N PRO A 19 2.30 -3.19 -13.59
CA PRO A 19 2.12 -4.20 -14.61
C PRO A 19 1.82 -5.60 -14.06
N SER A 20 2.48 -6.03 -12.97
CA SER A 20 2.19 -7.32 -12.32
C SER A 20 0.85 -7.29 -11.58
N ILE A 21 0.55 -6.23 -10.82
CA ILE A 21 -0.75 -6.07 -10.15
C ILE A 21 -1.92 -6.12 -11.15
N VAL A 22 -1.77 -5.54 -12.34
CA VAL A 22 -2.78 -5.58 -13.43
C VAL A 22 -2.86 -6.97 -14.09
N ALA A 23 -1.74 -7.66 -14.29
CA ALA A 23 -1.70 -8.99 -14.89
C ALA A 23 -2.30 -10.06 -13.96
N ASP A 24 -1.84 -10.08 -12.71
CA ASP A 24 -2.27 -11.01 -11.66
C ASP A 24 -3.70 -10.74 -11.20
N LYS A 25 -4.13 -9.46 -11.26
CA LYS A 25 -5.39 -8.91 -10.75
C LYS A 25 -5.51 -8.92 -9.22
N PHE A 26 -4.38 -9.08 -8.52
CA PHE A 26 -4.29 -9.11 -7.06
C PHE A 26 -3.23 -8.14 -6.54
N LEU A 27 -3.41 -7.72 -5.28
CA LEU A 27 -2.32 -7.18 -4.48
C LEU A 27 -1.78 -8.30 -3.61
N TRP A 28 -0.51 -8.64 -3.79
CA TRP A 28 0.18 -9.62 -2.95
C TRP A 28 0.65 -8.97 -1.65
N CYS A 29 0.49 -9.68 -0.53
CA CYS A 29 1.02 -9.26 0.76
C CYS A 29 2.55 -9.48 0.84
N ASP A 30 3.19 -8.95 1.88
CA ASP A 30 4.66 -9.08 2.07
C ASP A 30 5.08 -10.58 2.04
N ALA A 31 4.28 -11.49 2.59
CA ALA A 31 4.59 -12.92 2.66
C ALA A 31 4.56 -13.63 1.29
N GLU A 32 3.58 -13.29 0.44
CA GLU A 32 3.48 -13.83 -0.92
C GLU A 32 4.48 -13.18 -1.87
N ALA A 33 4.80 -11.90 -1.68
CA ALA A 33 5.80 -11.20 -2.48
C ALA A 33 7.20 -11.81 -2.29
N ASP A 34 7.56 -12.16 -1.06
CA ASP A 34 8.84 -12.83 -0.74
C ASP A 34 8.86 -14.29 -1.25
N SER A 35 7.75 -15.03 -1.12
CA SER A 35 7.68 -16.44 -1.53
C SER A 35 7.73 -16.61 -3.06
N GLN A 36 7.00 -15.77 -3.80
CA GLN A 36 6.91 -15.78 -5.26
C GLN A 36 8.06 -14.99 -5.94
N ARG A 37 8.92 -14.32 -5.15
CA ARG A 37 10.02 -13.46 -5.62
C ARG A 37 9.57 -12.35 -6.58
N LEU A 38 8.45 -11.70 -6.27
CA LEU A 38 7.81 -10.74 -7.16
C LEU A 38 8.75 -9.58 -7.52
N HIS A 39 8.95 -9.38 -8.81
CA HIS A 39 9.74 -8.28 -9.36
C HIS A 39 9.07 -6.91 -9.09
N GLY A 40 9.91 -5.86 -9.09
CA GLY A 40 9.48 -4.48 -8.85
C GLY A 40 9.87 -3.98 -7.45
N THR A 41 10.01 -2.67 -7.33
CA THR A 41 10.66 -2.01 -6.20
C THR A 41 9.80 -2.08 -4.92
N THR A 42 10.44 -2.41 -3.80
CA THR A 42 9.76 -2.46 -2.49
C THR A 42 9.72 -1.07 -1.86
N ILE A 43 8.52 -0.61 -1.51
CA ILE A 43 8.33 0.54 -0.61
C ILE A 43 8.10 0.00 0.80
N GLY A 44 9.05 0.24 1.70
CA GLY A 44 9.05 -0.31 3.06
C GLY A 44 10.42 -0.15 3.73
N MET A 45 10.45 -0.22 5.07
CA MET A 45 11.70 -0.53 5.78
C MET A 45 11.75 -2.04 5.97
N ASP A 46 12.86 -2.69 5.66
CA ASP A 46 12.96 -4.15 5.75
C ASP A 46 12.81 -4.66 7.19
N ARG A 47 13.30 -3.90 8.19
CA ARG A 47 13.02 -4.19 9.61
C ARG A 47 11.52 -4.21 9.92
N ILE A 48 10.71 -3.35 9.29
CA ILE A 48 9.26 -3.31 9.50
C ILE A 48 8.60 -4.52 8.84
N LYS A 49 8.94 -4.80 7.57
CA LYS A 49 8.40 -5.94 6.83
C LYS A 49 8.71 -7.27 7.53
N ARG A 50 9.96 -7.49 7.92
CA ARG A 50 10.39 -8.68 8.67
C ARG A 50 9.56 -8.88 9.94
N ARG A 51 9.38 -7.83 10.75
CA ARG A 51 8.56 -7.90 11.97
C ARG A 51 7.09 -8.20 11.70
N ARG A 52 6.51 -7.66 10.62
CA ARG A 52 5.15 -8.03 10.17
C ARG A 52 5.04 -9.51 9.84
N LEU A 53 6.08 -10.10 9.24
CA LEU A 53 6.12 -11.49 8.81
C LEU A 53 6.37 -12.48 9.95
N THR A 54 7.21 -12.13 10.94
CA THR A 54 7.71 -13.09 11.95
C THR A 54 7.26 -12.82 13.38
N GLU A 55 6.82 -11.60 13.73
CA GLU A 55 6.49 -11.20 15.11
C GLU A 55 5.03 -10.79 15.27
N LEU A 56 4.53 -9.91 14.38
CA LEU A 56 3.27 -9.20 14.58
C LEU A 56 2.09 -10.04 14.08
N ARG A 57 1.35 -10.66 15.01
CA ARG A 57 0.06 -11.32 14.75
C ARG A 57 -1.11 -10.36 15.00
N LEU A 58 -2.21 -10.57 14.30
CA LEU A 58 -3.46 -9.82 14.53
C LEU A 58 -4.16 -10.32 15.80
N THR A 59 -4.55 -9.43 16.71
CA THR A 59 -5.30 -9.81 17.92
C THR A 59 -6.71 -10.34 17.59
N SER A 60 -7.29 -9.92 16.46
CA SER A 60 -8.56 -10.46 15.93
C SER A 60 -8.41 -11.80 15.20
N HIS A 61 -7.20 -12.14 14.76
CA HIS A 61 -6.90 -13.37 14.01
C HIS A 61 -5.55 -13.92 14.47
N PRO A 62 -5.47 -14.59 15.64
CA PRO A 62 -4.20 -14.95 16.26
C PRO A 62 -3.33 -15.92 15.43
N ASP A 63 -3.91 -16.64 14.48
CA ASP A 63 -3.20 -17.49 13.51
C ASP A 63 -2.45 -16.66 12.45
N LEU A 64 -2.90 -15.43 12.18
CA LEU A 64 -2.53 -14.61 11.02
C LEU A 64 -1.51 -13.52 11.38
N PHE A 65 -0.37 -13.54 10.69
CA PHE A 65 0.64 -12.48 10.74
C PHE A 65 0.23 -11.26 9.89
N VAL A 66 0.62 -10.06 10.33
CA VAL A 66 0.35 -8.79 9.63
C VAL A 66 0.98 -8.79 8.23
N GLY A 67 2.12 -9.46 8.05
CA GLY A 67 2.81 -9.57 6.76
C GLY A 67 2.09 -10.47 5.74
N ALA A 68 1.14 -11.29 6.20
CA ALA A 68 0.24 -12.04 5.32
C ALA A 68 -0.99 -11.22 4.86
N CYS A 69 -1.09 -9.95 5.27
CA CYS A 69 -2.15 -9.02 4.86
C CYS A 69 -1.57 -7.92 3.93
N VAL A 70 -2.40 -7.38 3.02
CA VAL A 70 -2.05 -6.16 2.27
C VAL A 70 -2.38 -4.94 3.12
N PRO A 71 -1.42 -4.06 3.46
CA PRO A 71 -1.65 -2.95 4.39
C PRO A 71 -2.28 -1.74 3.68
N PHE A 72 -3.49 -1.36 4.11
CA PHE A 72 -4.16 -0.12 3.70
C PHE A 72 -4.16 0.92 4.83
N TYR A 73 -4.16 2.19 4.45
CA TYR A 73 -4.13 3.36 5.34
C TYR A 73 -5.42 4.18 5.22
N TRP A 74 -5.86 4.81 6.32
CA TRP A 74 -7.07 5.67 6.35
C TRP A 74 -6.87 7.08 5.79
N CYS A 75 -5.61 7.48 5.66
CA CYS A 75 -5.18 8.67 4.94
C CYS A 75 -4.23 8.21 3.83
N PRO A 76 -4.10 8.96 2.72
CA PRO A 76 -2.99 8.71 1.80
C PRO A 76 -1.65 8.94 2.54
N ARG A 77 -1.67 9.83 3.55
CA ARG A 77 -0.57 10.32 4.37
C ARG A 77 -0.03 9.27 5.40
N SER A 78 0.42 8.11 4.88
CA SER A 78 0.82 6.82 5.53
C SER A 78 2.04 6.79 6.52
N ILE A 79 3.19 6.18 6.14
CA ILE A 79 4.52 6.38 6.79
C ILE A 79 5.69 6.44 5.80
N MET A 80 5.90 5.42 4.96
CA MET A 80 7.20 5.22 4.30
C MET A 80 7.78 6.44 3.57
N LEU A 81 6.89 7.20 2.95
CA LEU A 81 7.19 8.41 2.21
C LEU A 81 7.91 9.54 3.03
N TYR A 82 7.90 9.59 4.38
CA TYR A 82 8.66 10.64 5.14
C TYR A 82 10.12 10.33 5.19
N MET A 83 10.38 9.04 5.43
CA MET A 83 11.70 8.47 5.47
C MET A 83 12.39 8.74 4.13
N ILE A 84 11.62 8.66 3.03
CA ILE A 84 12.08 9.00 1.67
C ILE A 84 12.15 10.51 1.41
N HIS A 85 11.28 11.36 2.01
CA HIS A 85 11.40 12.83 1.90
C HIS A 85 12.66 13.35 2.60
N CYS A 86 12.88 12.93 3.85
CA CYS A 86 14.04 13.33 4.64
C CYS A 86 15.33 12.59 4.23
N ALA A 87 15.20 11.41 3.60
CA ALA A 87 16.28 10.57 3.08
C ALA A 87 17.44 10.29 4.06
N ASN A 88 17.16 10.32 5.37
CA ASN A 88 18.17 10.38 6.44
C ASN A 88 18.16 9.19 7.42
N ASP A 89 17.23 8.25 7.29
CA ASP A 89 17.30 6.97 8.02
C ASP A 89 18.23 6.02 7.24
N PRO A 90 19.35 5.54 7.84
CA PRO A 90 20.32 4.69 7.14
C PRO A 90 19.80 3.28 6.83
N GLU A 91 18.63 2.87 7.35
CA GLU A 91 17.96 1.62 6.97
C GLU A 91 16.96 1.79 5.80
N LEU A 92 16.86 3.00 5.21
CA LEU A 92 15.97 3.23 4.08
C LEU A 92 16.56 2.64 2.79
N ALA A 93 16.13 1.44 2.41
CA ALA A 93 16.62 0.76 1.21
C ALA A 93 16.27 1.45 -0.13
N PHE A 94 15.31 2.38 -0.13
CA PHE A 94 14.81 3.03 -1.36
C PHE A 94 14.97 4.56 -1.31
N HIS A 95 15.84 5.08 -2.18
CA HIS A 95 16.17 6.51 -2.30
C HIS A 95 15.73 7.13 -3.64
N GLY A 96 14.87 6.48 -4.44
CA GLY A 96 14.49 6.90 -5.80
C GLY A 96 13.55 8.11 -5.86
N GLY A 97 13.69 9.06 -4.92
CA GLY A 97 12.67 10.06 -4.64
C GLY A 97 11.34 9.38 -4.34
N GLN A 98 10.25 10.09 -4.61
CA GLN A 98 8.89 9.55 -4.39
C GLN A 98 7.98 9.78 -5.60
N GLU A 99 8.56 10.43 -6.62
CA GLU A 99 8.10 10.46 -8.00
C GLU A 99 7.63 9.12 -8.55
N PRO A 100 8.13 7.93 -8.14
CA PRO A 100 7.59 6.67 -8.63
C PRO A 100 6.53 5.99 -7.71
N ILE A 101 5.99 6.63 -6.66
CA ILE A 101 5.13 5.97 -5.66
C ILE A 101 3.63 6.27 -5.82
N VAL A 102 2.93 5.31 -6.44
CA VAL A 102 1.49 5.35 -6.75
C VAL A 102 0.65 5.13 -5.48
N HIS A 103 -0.44 5.91 -5.35
CA HIS A 103 -1.53 5.60 -4.43
C HIS A 103 -2.64 4.82 -5.13
N LEU A 104 -3.07 3.71 -4.54
CA LEU A 104 -4.27 2.95 -4.90
C LEU A 104 -5.38 3.25 -3.89
N GLU A 105 -6.44 3.95 -4.34
CA GLU A 105 -7.62 4.25 -3.52
C GLU A 105 -8.71 3.17 -3.67
N ALA A 106 -9.36 2.79 -2.57
CA ALA A 106 -10.64 2.08 -2.58
C ALA A 106 -11.65 2.72 -1.61
N ASP A 107 -12.95 2.47 -1.83
CA ASP A 107 -14.02 2.77 -0.87
C ASP A 107 -14.07 1.65 0.17
N PHE A 108 -13.81 1.99 1.44
CA PHE A 108 -13.74 1.05 2.55
C PHE A 108 -15.01 0.18 2.69
N ARG A 109 -16.20 0.78 2.53
CA ARG A 109 -17.46 0.04 2.71
C ARG A 109 -17.65 -0.97 1.58
N GLN A 110 -17.34 -0.56 0.35
CA GLN A 110 -17.40 -1.45 -0.81
C GLN A 110 -16.35 -2.58 -0.71
N THR A 111 -15.13 -2.29 -0.27
CA THR A 111 -14.08 -3.29 -0.03
C THR A 111 -14.49 -4.29 1.06
N VAL A 112 -15.05 -3.83 2.18
CA VAL A 112 -15.52 -4.72 3.26
C VAL A 112 -16.68 -5.59 2.80
N SER A 113 -17.73 -5.02 2.22
CA SER A 113 -18.87 -5.82 1.74
C SER A 113 -18.49 -6.80 0.62
N TRP A 114 -17.51 -6.45 -0.23
CA TRP A 114 -16.95 -7.39 -1.20
C TRP A 114 -16.17 -8.52 -0.51
N ALA A 115 -15.30 -8.21 0.45
CA ALA A 115 -14.53 -9.20 1.19
C ALA A 115 -15.44 -10.17 1.96
N GLU A 116 -16.45 -9.66 2.66
CA GLU A 116 -17.46 -10.44 3.38
C GLU A 116 -18.24 -11.36 2.44
N ALA A 117 -18.68 -10.87 1.27
CA ALA A 117 -19.37 -11.67 0.26
C ALA A 117 -18.51 -12.79 -0.36
N HIS A 118 -17.17 -12.70 -0.25
CA HIS A 118 -16.22 -13.71 -0.73
C HIS A 118 -15.55 -14.50 0.42
N SER A 119 -16.06 -14.38 1.65
CA SER A 119 -15.50 -15.02 2.86
C SER A 119 -14.02 -14.69 3.14
N LEU A 120 -13.55 -13.51 2.70
CA LEU A 120 -12.18 -13.06 2.87
C LEU A 120 -11.97 -12.38 4.23
N ARG A 121 -10.86 -12.72 4.88
CA ARG A 121 -10.48 -12.14 6.18
C ARG A 121 -9.94 -10.73 6.01
N TRP A 122 -10.42 -9.81 6.84
CA TRP A 122 -9.93 -8.43 6.93
C TRP A 122 -9.79 -8.00 8.39
N ALA A 123 -8.98 -6.98 8.64
CA ALA A 123 -8.80 -6.39 9.97
C ALA A 123 -8.41 -4.92 9.83
N PHE A 124 -8.61 -4.15 10.89
CA PHE A 124 -8.08 -2.78 11.02
C PHE A 124 -7.23 -2.68 12.29
N THR A 125 -6.25 -1.77 12.26
CA THR A 125 -5.40 -1.43 13.41
C THR A 125 -5.56 0.05 13.76
N LEU A 126 -5.48 0.39 15.05
CA LEU A 126 -5.59 1.79 15.52
C LEU A 126 -4.32 2.62 15.24
N SER A 127 -3.26 1.97 14.77
CA SER A 127 -2.02 2.58 14.30
C SER A 127 -1.68 2.04 12.91
N ASN A 128 -0.79 2.74 12.21
CA ASN A 128 -0.13 2.22 11.00
C ASN A 128 0.46 0.83 11.28
N ALA A 129 0.33 -0.09 10.32
CA ALA A 129 0.86 -1.46 10.40
C ALA A 129 2.40 -1.56 10.46
N GLY A 130 3.14 -0.53 10.90
CA GLY A 130 4.62 -0.55 10.92
C GLY A 130 5.35 0.61 11.63
N ALA A 131 5.02 1.89 11.35
CA ALA A 131 5.69 3.10 11.90
C ALA A 131 4.90 4.41 11.61
N TYR A 132 5.42 5.61 11.94
CA TYR A 132 4.66 6.87 12.15
C TYR A 132 5.04 8.09 11.18
N GLY A 133 4.30 8.45 10.09
CA GLY A 133 4.36 9.74 9.28
C GLY A 133 5.09 9.78 7.88
N VAL A 134 4.71 10.62 6.85
CA VAL A 134 5.06 10.58 5.34
C VAL A 134 5.78 11.80 4.63
N PHE A 135 6.04 12.07 3.29
CA PHE A 135 5.27 12.10 1.98
C PHE A 135 6.11 12.75 0.76
N SER A 136 5.96 12.44 -0.57
CA SER A 136 6.28 13.27 -1.83
C SER A 136 6.02 12.61 -3.24
N HIS A 137 6.09 13.32 -4.39
CA HIS A 137 5.07 13.30 -5.49
C HIS A 137 5.18 12.47 -6.82
N GLY A 138 5.80 13.01 -7.89
CA GLY A 138 5.30 13.17 -9.29
C GLY A 138 4.65 12.08 -10.21
N VAL A 139 4.33 10.86 -9.79
CA VAL A 139 4.10 9.60 -10.59
C VAL A 139 3.27 9.56 -11.89
N GLN A 140 2.47 10.58 -12.22
CA GLN A 140 1.20 10.38 -12.93
C GLN A 140 1.28 9.70 -14.31
N SER A 141 2.27 10.04 -15.14
CA SER A 141 2.32 9.60 -16.54
C SER A 141 2.54 8.08 -16.66
N GLN A 142 3.44 7.52 -15.86
CA GLN A 142 3.82 6.10 -15.89
C GLN A 142 2.63 5.20 -15.48
N VAL A 143 1.77 5.68 -14.57
CA VAL A 143 0.53 5.00 -14.17
C VAL A 143 -0.45 4.84 -15.35
N ARG A 144 -0.54 5.84 -16.24
CA ARG A 144 -1.46 5.82 -17.38
C ARG A 144 -1.04 4.82 -18.46
N GLU A 145 0.26 4.61 -18.62
CA GLU A 145 0.81 3.59 -19.51
C GLU A 145 0.61 2.18 -18.94
N ALA A 146 0.94 1.96 -17.66
CA ALA A 146 0.79 0.65 -17.00
C ALA A 146 -0.67 0.18 -16.91
N LEU A 147 -1.65 1.09 -16.84
CA LEU A 147 -3.09 0.77 -16.92
C LEU A 147 -3.59 0.56 -18.37
N GLY A 148 -2.73 0.68 -19.38
CA GLY A 148 -3.04 0.46 -20.80
C GLY A 148 -3.81 -0.84 -21.11
N PRO A 149 -3.37 -2.02 -20.65
CA PRO A 149 -4.04 -3.30 -20.92
C PRO A 149 -5.21 -3.65 -19.97
N ALA A 150 -5.46 -2.86 -18.92
CA ALA A 150 -6.47 -3.20 -17.90
C ALA A 150 -7.91 -3.02 -18.42
N THR A 151 -8.79 -3.99 -18.11
CA THR A 151 -10.24 -3.91 -18.46
C THR A 151 -10.97 -2.81 -17.68
N HIS A 152 -10.55 -2.55 -16.43
CA HIS A 152 -11.02 -1.43 -15.63
C HIS A 152 -9.86 -0.44 -15.43
N LYS A 153 -10.14 0.85 -15.65
CA LYS A 153 -9.15 1.93 -15.60
C LYS A 153 -9.64 3.03 -14.66
N PRO A 154 -9.19 3.07 -13.39
CA PRO A 154 -9.60 4.11 -12.45
C PRO A 154 -9.05 5.49 -12.85
N PRO A 155 -9.64 6.60 -12.37
CA PRO A 155 -9.14 7.95 -12.63
C PRO A 155 -7.72 8.15 -12.08
N VAL A 156 -6.74 8.44 -12.95
CA VAL A 156 -5.37 8.74 -12.54
C VAL A 156 -5.21 10.25 -12.29
N LEU A 157 -5.17 10.66 -11.03
CA LEU A 157 -5.13 12.07 -10.61
C LEU A 157 -3.72 12.50 -10.17
N ILE A 158 -3.42 13.81 -10.29
CA ILE A 158 -2.32 14.47 -9.57
C ILE A 158 -2.96 15.14 -8.35
N LEU A 159 -2.47 14.81 -7.16
CA LEU A 159 -2.99 15.32 -5.89
C LEU A 159 -1.80 15.87 -5.08
N PRO A 160 -1.39 17.13 -5.29
CA PRO A 160 -0.20 17.74 -4.67
C PRO A 160 -0.13 17.56 -3.16
N GLU A 161 -1.28 17.62 -2.50
CA GLU A 161 -1.47 17.49 -1.06
C GLU A 161 -1.38 16.04 -0.54
N TRP A 162 -1.30 15.04 -1.43
CA TRP A 162 -1.01 13.64 -1.11
C TRP A 162 0.49 13.36 -1.04
N TYR A 163 1.31 14.40 -0.90
CA TYR A 163 2.77 14.40 -1.01
C TYR A 163 3.33 15.63 -0.19
N TYR A 164 4.62 15.72 0.20
CA TYR A 164 5.26 16.89 0.90
C TYR A 164 6.35 17.48 -0.01
#